data_AF-A0A0R2B7R0-F1
#
_entry.id   AF-A0A0R2B7R0-F1
#
_cell.length_a   1.000
_cell.length_b   1.000
_cell.length_c   1.000
_cell.angle_alpha   90.00
_cell.angle_beta   90.00
_cell.angle_gamma   90.00
#
_symmetry.space_group_name_H-M   'P 1'
#
loop_
_entity.id
_entity.type
_entity.pdbx_description
1 polymer ?
#
loop_
_entity_poly.entity_id
_entity_poly.type
_entity_poly.pdbx_seq_one_letter_code
_entity_poly.pdbx_strand_id
1 'polypeptide(L)' 'MMNFEDDAIRIVSEAEAAYEESFGVRFPVELYQDITRNEYYDFSIEGARRLNVIILKAVADGKPVDTPEDFYRRQY' A
#
# COMPACT_ATOMS: atom_id res chain seq x y z
N MET A 1 16.75 -9.16 2.96
CA MET A 1 16.29 -9.27 1.56
C MET A 1 14.80 -9.43 1.64
N MET A 2 14.02 -8.42 1.25
CA MET A 2 12.57 -8.58 1.12
C MET A 2 12.31 -9.38 -0.15
N ASN A 3 11.52 -10.45 -0.05
CA ASN A 3 11.20 -11.30 -1.18
C ASN A 3 9.88 -10.80 -1.80
N PHE A 4 9.99 -10.15 -2.96
CA PHE A 4 8.84 -9.63 -3.71
C PHE A 4 8.52 -10.58 -4.86
N GLU A 5 7.23 -10.85 -5.04
CA GLU A 5 6.75 -11.51 -6.26
C GLU A 5 6.69 -10.46 -7.39
N ASP A 6 7.35 -10.70 -8.52
CA ASP A 6 7.61 -9.70 -9.59
C ASP A 6 6.37 -8.89 -10.03
N ASP A 7 5.17 -9.49 -10.01
CA ASP A 7 3.93 -8.80 -10.40
C ASP A 7 3.22 -8.06 -9.25
N ALA A 8 3.57 -8.33 -7.99
CA ALA A 8 2.90 -7.76 -6.84
C ALA A 8 3.08 -6.24 -6.75
N ILE A 9 4.28 -5.74 -7.07
CA ILE A 9 4.59 -4.30 -7.08
C ILE A 9 3.74 -3.57 -8.14
N ARG A 10 3.59 -4.17 -9.32
CA ARG A 10 2.83 -3.57 -10.42
C ARG A 10 1.35 -3.41 -10.06
N ILE A 11 0.76 -4.39 -9.38
CA ILE A 11 -0.65 -4.36 -8.93
C ILE A 11 -0.90 -3.18 -7.98
N VAL A 12 0.06 -2.84 -7.13
CA VAL A 12 -0.11 -1.80 -6.11
C VAL A 12 0.25 -0.41 -6.65
N SER A 13 1.24 -0.32 -7.54
CA SER A 13 1.72 0.95 -8.09
C SER A 13 0.62 1.79 -8.76
N GLU A 14 -0.30 1.16 -9.52
CA GLU A 14 -1.43 1.87 -10.15
C GLU A 14 -2.41 2.42 -9.11
N ALA A 15 -2.69 1.67 -8.05
CA ALA A 15 -3.58 2.09 -6.97
C ALA A 15 -2.94 3.20 -6.12
N GLU A 16 -1.64 3.09 -5.83
CA GLU A 16 -0.89 4.12 -5.12
C GLU A 16 -0.86 5.45 -5.87
N ALA A 17 -0.71 5.42 -7.20
CA ALA A 17 -0.78 6.62 -8.02
C ALA A 17 -2.15 7.31 -7.88
N ALA A 18 -3.25 6.54 -7.91
CA ALA A 18 -4.60 7.09 -7.71
C ALA A 18 -4.79 7.67 -6.30
N TYR A 19 -4.18 7.06 -5.28
CA TYR A 19 -4.22 7.54 -3.90
C TYR A 19 -3.42 8.84 -3.73
N GLU A 20 -2.21 8.91 -4.29
CA GLU A 20 -1.37 10.12 -4.26
C GLU A 20 -2.05 11.28 -5.01
N GLU A 21 -2.68 11.00 -6.15
CA GLU A 21 -3.47 12.01 -6.88
C GLU A 21 -4.68 12.49 -6.08
N SER A 22 -5.36 11.60 -5.35
CA SER A 22 -6.57 11.93 -4.59
C SER A 22 -6.29 12.68 -3.28
N PHE A 23 -5.20 12.35 -2.59
CA PHE A 23 -4.91 12.85 -1.23
C PHE A 23 -3.65 13.71 -1.13
N GLY A 24 -2.84 13.80 -2.19
CA GLY A 24 -1.57 14.53 -2.21
C GLY A 24 -0.48 13.93 -1.31
N VAL A 25 -0.66 12.69 -0.86
CA VAL A 25 0.26 11.97 0.02
C VAL A 25 0.46 10.53 -0.47
N ARG A 26 1.65 9.98 -0.25
CA ARG A 26 1.94 8.58 -0.58
C ARG A 26 1.16 7.63 0.30
N PHE A 27 0.75 6.51 -0.28
CA PHE A 27 0.15 5.45 0.48
C PHE A 27 1.19 4.82 1.43
N PRO A 28 0.88 4.63 2.72
CA PRO A 28 1.81 4.13 3.72
C PRO A 28 1.96 2.60 3.65
N VAL A 29 2.50 2.06 2.54
CA VAL A 29 2.61 0.60 2.30
C VAL A 29 3.28 -0.13 3.48
N GLU A 30 4.22 0.51 4.16
CA GLU A 30 4.91 -0.11 5.30
C GLU A 30 3.99 -0.46 6.47
N LEU A 31 2.86 0.23 6.64
CA LEU A 31 1.87 -0.09 7.68
C LEU A 31 1.07 -1.36 7.37
N TYR A 32 1.17 -1.86 6.15
CA TYR A 32 0.39 -2.99 5.64
C TYR A 32 1.26 -4.21 5.35
N GLN A 33 2.50 -4.24 5.83
CA GLN A 33 3.40 -5.38 5.62
C GLN A 33 2.80 -6.71 6.13
N ASP A 34 2.04 -6.69 7.22
CA ASP A 34 1.38 -7.89 7.75
C ASP A 34 0.36 -8.52 6.77
N ILE A 35 -0.28 -7.70 5.93
CA ILE A 35 -1.28 -8.20 4.97
C ILE A 35 -0.69 -8.47 3.58
N THR A 36 0.49 -7.93 3.28
CA THR A 36 1.18 -8.18 2.00
C THR A 36 1.96 -9.49 2.01
N ARG A 37 2.33 -9.97 3.20
CA ARG A 37 3.10 -11.19 3.43
C ARG A 37 2.31 -12.48 3.19
N ASN A 38 2.99 -13.51 2.70
CA ASN A 38 2.52 -14.90 2.72
C ASN A 38 3.65 -15.86 3.16
N GLU A 39 3.44 -17.17 3.04
CA GLU A 39 4.41 -18.20 3.46
C GLU A 39 5.77 -18.11 2.72
N TYR A 40 5.81 -17.52 1.52
CA TYR A 40 6.97 -17.53 0.63
C TYR A 40 7.56 -16.14 0.33
N TYR A 41 6.75 -15.09 0.49
CA TYR A 41 7.04 -13.73 0.05
C TYR A 41 6.70 -12.71 1.13
N ASP A 42 7.59 -11.72 1.29
CA ASP A 42 7.32 -10.53 2.11
C ASP A 42 6.24 -9.65 1.47
N PHE A 43 6.09 -9.76 0.14
CA PHE A 43 5.11 -9.06 -0.65
C PHE A 43 4.61 -9.96 -1.79
N SER A 44 3.48 -10.59 -1.55
CA SER A 44 2.84 -11.55 -2.45
C SER A 44 1.81 -10.88 -3.37
N ILE A 45 1.49 -11.50 -4.51
CA ILE A 45 0.39 -11.04 -5.38
C ILE A 45 -0.94 -11.00 -4.62
N GLU A 46 -1.22 -12.00 -3.79
CA GLU A 46 -2.45 -12.02 -2.98
C GLU A 46 -2.51 -10.85 -2.00
N GLY A 47 -1.38 -10.59 -1.33
CA GLY A 47 -1.22 -9.45 -0.44
C GLY A 47 -1.36 -8.11 -1.16
N ALA A 48 -0.74 -7.97 -2.33
CA ALA A 48 -0.86 -6.82 -3.22
C ALA A 48 -2.31 -6.57 -3.66
N ARG A 49 -3.08 -7.62 -3.98
CA ARG A 49 -4.50 -7.49 -4.33
C ARG A 49 -5.33 -7.01 -3.15
N ARG A 50 -5.08 -7.52 -1.93
CA ARG A 50 -5.75 -7.04 -0.70
C ARG A 50 -5.44 -5.57 -0.45
N LEU A 51 -4.18 -5.19 -0.61
CA LEU A 51 -3.74 -3.81 -0.45
C LEU A 51 -4.39 -2.88 -1.48
N ASN A 52 -4.43 -3.29 -2.74
CA ASN A 52 -5.09 -2.55 -3.82
C ASN A 52 -6.57 -2.27 -3.48
N VAL A 53 -7.32 -3.25 -2.97
CA VAL A 53 -8.71 -3.05 -2.53
C VAL A 53 -8.82 -2.00 -1.42
N ILE A 54 -7.90 -1.99 -0.46
CA ILE A 54 -7.87 -0.99 0.62
C ILE A 54 -7.63 0.41 0.04
N ILE A 55 -6.65 0.53 -0.86
CA ILE A 55 -6.30 1.79 -1.50
C ILE A 55 -7.48 2.34 -2.31
N LEU A 56 -8.06 1.52 -3.19
CA LEU A 56 -9.19 1.93 -4.02
C LEU A 56 -10.42 2.27 -3.19
N LYS A 57 -10.65 1.55 -2.08
CA LYS A 57 -11.73 1.88 -1.15
C LYS A 57 -11.52 3.24 -0.49
N ALA A 58 -10.29 3.53 -0.03
CA ALA A 58 -9.95 4.82 0.55
C ALA A 58 -10.21 5.96 -0.47
N VAL A 59 -9.76 5.79 -1.72
CA VAL A 59 -10.01 6.72 -2.82
C VAL A 59 -11.52 6.89 -3.07
N ALA A 60 -12.28 5.79 -3.17
CA ALA A 60 -13.72 5.84 -3.42
C ALA A 60 -14.50 6.49 -2.28
N ASP A 61 -14.09 6.27 -1.02
CA ASP A 61 -14.69 6.87 0.17
C ASP A 61 -14.24 8.33 0.36
N GLY A 62 -13.28 8.82 -0.43
CA GLY A 62 -12.68 10.15 -0.32
C GLY A 62 -11.99 10.38 1.02
N LYS A 63 -11.53 9.32 1.67
CA LYS A 63 -10.91 9.36 2.99
C LYS A 63 -9.56 8.66 2.97
N PRO A 64 -8.46 9.36 3.29
CA PRO A 64 -7.16 8.71 3.39
C PRO A 64 -7.16 7.67 4.51
N VAL A 65 -6.28 6.68 4.41
CA VAL A 65 -6.10 5.68 5.46
C VAL A 65 -5.54 6.34 6.72
N ASP A 66 -5.91 5.79 7.87
CA ASP A 66 -5.46 6.29 9.17
C ASP A 66 -3.95 6.01 9.34
N THR A 67 -3.15 7.05 9.21
CA THR A 67 -1.71 7.03 9.44
C THR A 67 -1.39 7.75 10.74
N PRO A 68 -0.51 7.21 11.60
CA PRO A 68 0.02 7.94 12.73
C PRO A 68 0.56 9.31 12.28
N GLU A 69 0.28 10.39 13.02
CA GLU A 69 0.67 11.77 12.63
C GLU A 69 2.18 11.93 12.32
N ASP A 70 3.00 11.06 12.89
CA ASP A 70 4.45 11.07 12.76
C ASP A 70 4.97 10.15 11.64
N PHE A 71 4.10 9.38 10.97
CA PHE A 71 4.49 8.40 9.95
C PHE A 71 5.28 9.07 8.81
N TYR A 72 4.74 10.14 8.24
CA TYR A 72 5.40 10.89 7.17
C TYR A 72 6.58 11.76 7.66
N ARG A 73 6.63 12.10 8.96
CA ARG A 73 7.75 12.86 9.55
C ARG A 73 9.00 12.00 9.76
N ARG A 74 8.83 10.70 10.02
CA ARG A 74 9.93 9.75 10.26
C ARG A 74 10.68 9.33 8.99
N GLN A 75 10.18 9.68 7.81
CA GLN A 75 10.84 9.39 6.54
C GLN A 75 11.85 10.46 6.09
N TYR A 76 11.97 11.59 6.81
CA TYR A 76 12.84 12.73 6.46
C TYR A 76 13.93 12.99 7.50
#